data_AF-A0A2S6TGN1-F1
#
_entry.id   AF-A0A2S6TGN1-F1
#
_cell.length_a   1.000
_cell.length_b   1.000
_cell.length_c   1.000
_cell.angle_alpha   90.00
_cell.angle_beta   90.00
_cell.angle_gamma   90.00
#
_symmetry.space_group_name_H-M   'P 1'
#
loop_
_entity.id
_entity.type
_entity.pdbx_description
1 polymer ?
#
loop_
_entity_poly.entity_id
_entity_poly.type
_entity_poly.pdbx_seq_one_letter_code
_entity_poly.pdbx_strand_id
1 'polypeptide(L)' 'MYRPRHYDIDDPATLATFMREHGFVLLVTTVDGAPFATHLPLLFDPDSGTHGRLLGHVAKANPHWRS' A
#
# COMPACT_ATOMS: atom_id res chain seq x y z
N MET A 1 -9.85 9.76 0.66
CA MET A 1 -9.11 11.01 0.35
C MET A 1 -9.62 11.52 -0.99
N TYR A 2 -9.82 12.82 -1.16
CA TYR A 2 -10.26 13.38 -2.46
C TYR A 2 -9.15 13.25 -3.50
N ARG A 3 -9.46 12.72 -4.68
CA ARG A 3 -8.58 12.69 -5.86
C ARG A 3 -9.12 13.69 -6.88
N PRO A 4 -8.44 14.81 -7.16
CA PRO A 4 -8.82 15.70 -8.25
C PRO A 4 -8.84 14.92 -9.57
N ARG A 5 -9.82 15.20 -10.46
CA ARG A 5 -10.01 14.47 -11.73
C ARG A 5 -8.75 14.38 -12.59
N HIS A 6 -7.87 15.37 -12.51
CA HIS A 6 -6.61 15.37 -13.26
C HIS A 6 -5.61 14.30 -12.78
N TYR A 7 -5.74 13.82 -11.55
CA TYR A 7 -4.88 12.80 -10.93
C TYR A 7 -5.62 11.46 -10.73
N ASP A 8 -6.78 11.29 -11.37
CA ASP A 8 -7.58 10.08 -11.27
C ASP A 8 -7.12 9.08 -12.35
N ILE A 9 -6.18 8.23 -11.95
CA ILE A 9 -5.66 7.12 -12.76
C ILE A 9 -6.30 5.85 -12.22
N ASP A 10 -7.13 5.21 -13.05
CA ASP A 10 -7.86 3.99 -12.68
C ASP A 10 -7.55 2.80 -13.61
N ASP A 11 -6.67 2.97 -14.60
CA ASP A 11 -6.21 1.87 -15.45
C ASP A 11 -5.38 0.86 -14.62
N PRO A 12 -5.83 -0.40 -14.46
CA PRO A 12 -5.14 -1.37 -13.62
C PRO A 12 -3.72 -1.68 -14.08
N ALA A 13 -3.44 -1.66 -15.41
CA ALA A 13 -2.12 -1.95 -15.94
C ALA A 13 -1.10 -0.86 -15.60
N THR A 14 -1.52 0.40 -15.69
CA THR A 14 -0.74 1.56 -15.25
C THR A 14 -0.45 1.49 -13.76
N LEU A 15 -1.47 1.22 -12.93
CA LEU A 15 -1.32 1.10 -11.48
C LEU A 15 -0.38 -0.07 -11.10
N ALA A 16 -0.53 -1.23 -11.74
CA ALA A 16 0.33 -2.39 -11.53
C ALA A 16 1.80 -2.13 -11.89
N THR A 17 2.04 -1.38 -12.96
CA THR A 17 3.41 -0.99 -13.36
C THR A 17 4.01 -0.03 -12.35
N PHE A 18 3.25 1.00 -11.94
CA PHE A 18 3.68 1.93 -10.91
C PHE A 18 4.04 1.23 -9.60
N MET A 19 3.21 0.29 -9.13
CA MET A 19 3.49 -0.47 -7.90
C MET A 19 4.75 -1.35 -8.00
N ARG A 20 5.06 -1.90 -9.17
CA ARG A 20 6.30 -2.68 -9.38
C ARG A 20 7.54 -1.80 -9.40
N GLU A 21 7.45 -0.60 -9.96
CA GLU A 21 8.56 0.35 -10.06
C GLU A 21 8.80 1.11 -8.75
N HIS A 22 7.76 1.26 -7.92
CA HIS A 22 7.78 2.07 -6.70
C HIS A 22 7.30 1.28 -5.48
N GLY A 23 8.17 0.42 -4.96
CA GLY A 23 7.86 -0.42 -3.80
C GLY A 23 7.93 0.28 -2.44
N PHE A 24 8.39 1.53 -2.32
CA PHE A 24 8.43 2.23 -1.04
C PHE A 24 7.13 3.00 -0.79
N VAL A 25 6.30 2.48 0.12
CA VAL A 25 4.94 2.96 0.33
C VAL A 25 4.75 3.60 1.70
N LEU A 26 3.61 4.26 1.88
CA LEU A 26 3.08 4.65 3.18
C LEU A 26 1.85 3.78 3.51
N LEU A 27 2.00 2.81 4.41
CA LEU A 27 0.87 2.06 4.96
C LEU A 27 0.17 2.93 5.99
N VAL A 28 -1.13 3.14 5.80
CA VAL A 28 -1.97 3.91 6.73
C VAL A 28 -3.09 3.02 7.24
N THR A 29 -3.18 2.85 8.55
CA THR A 29 -4.30 2.17 9.22
C THR A 29 -4.73 2.97 10.45
N THR A 30 -5.71 2.46 11.18
CA THR A 30 -6.08 3.02 12.48
C THR A 30 -5.39 2.22 13.58
N VAL A 31 -4.70 2.91 14.49
CA VAL A 31 -4.13 2.35 15.72
C VAL A 31 -4.68 3.17 16.88
N ASP A 32 -5.25 2.50 17.89
CA ASP A 32 -5.85 3.14 19.06
C ASP A 32 -6.89 4.23 18.72
N GLY A 33 -7.67 4.01 17.66
CA GLY A 33 -8.70 4.94 17.19
C GLY A 33 -8.17 6.16 16.42
N ALA A 34 -6.85 6.26 16.20
CA ALA A 34 -6.22 7.35 15.45
C ALA A 34 -5.52 6.83 14.18
N PRO A 35 -5.44 7.64 13.10
CA PRO A 35 -4.62 7.30 11.95
C PRO A 35 -3.14 7.15 12.33
N PHE A 36 -2.55 6.03 11.93
CA PHE A 36 -1.13 5.74 12.09
C PHE A 36 -0.54 5.34 10.75
N ALA A 37 0.68 5.80 10.48
CA ALA A 37 1.31 5.63 9.20
C ALA A 37 2.75 5.12 9.34
N THR A 38 3.11 4.11 8.54
CA THR A 38 4.47 3.57 8.44
C THR A 38 4.95 3.58 7.01
N HIS A 39 6.13 4.15 6.80
CA HIS A 39 6.86 3.96 5.55
C HIS A 39 7.55 2.60 5.54
N LEU A 40 7.32 1.81 4.49
CA LEU A 40 7.96 0.50 4.34
C LEU A 40 8.08 0.07 2.87
N PRO A 41 9.06 -0.80 2.57
CA PRO A 41 9.10 -1.50 1.29
C PRO A 41 8.02 -2.58 1.20
N LEU A 42 7.30 -2.61 0.08
CA LEU A 42 6.39 -3.67 -0.33
C LEU A 42 6.75 -4.16 -1.73
N LEU A 43 6.48 -5.44 -1.99
CA LEU A 43 6.55 -6.07 -3.31
C LEU A 43 5.12 -6.31 -3.81
N PHE A 44 4.86 -5.95 -5.05
CA PHE A 44 3.59 -6.26 -5.71
C PHE A 44 3.70 -7.58 -6.50
N ASP A 45 2.82 -8.51 -6.16
CA ASP A 45 2.65 -9.82 -6.78
C ASP A 45 1.33 -9.83 -7.57
N PRO A 46 1.35 -9.63 -8.89
CA PRO A 46 0.14 -9.46 -9.70
C PRO A 46 -0.65 -10.75 -9.90
N ASP A 47 -0.01 -11.92 -9.78
CA ASP A 47 -0.62 -13.22 -10.10
C ASP A 47 -1.39 -13.82 -8.89
N SER A 48 -1.26 -13.18 -7.73
CA SER A 48 -1.88 -13.61 -6.47
C SER A 48 -3.19 -12.89 -6.17
N GLY A 49 -4.33 -13.57 -6.31
CA GLY A 49 -5.66 -13.04 -5.96
C GLY A 49 -6.26 -12.13 -7.05
N THR A 50 -7.47 -11.62 -6.83
CA THR A 50 -8.23 -10.91 -7.90
C THR A 50 -7.65 -9.54 -8.29
N HIS A 51 -6.84 -8.92 -7.40
CA HIS A 51 -6.24 -7.60 -7.61
C HIS A 51 -4.72 -7.60 -7.42
N GLY A 52 -4.10 -8.79 -7.40
CA GLY A 52 -2.74 -8.96 -6.92
C GLY A 52 -2.63 -8.85 -5.39
N ARG A 53 -1.40 -9.04 -4.90
CA ARG A 53 -1.06 -9.03 -3.48
C ARG A 53 0.13 -8.12 -3.22
N LEU A 54 0.11 -7.42 -2.08
CA LEU A 54 1.27 -6.72 -1.56
C LEU A 54 1.96 -7.56 -0.47
N LEU A 55 3.27 -7.71 -0.58
CA LEU A 55 4.11 -8.49 0.30
C LEU A 55 5.12 -7.59 1.00
N GLY A 56 5.26 -7.73 2.31
CA GLY A 56 6.23 -6.98 3.09
C GLY A 56 6.33 -7.51 4.51
N HIS A 57 7.07 -6.80 5.35
CA HIS A 57 7.19 -7.12 6.76
C HIS A 57 7.24 -5.84 7.59
N VAL A 58 6.81 -5.95 8.85
CA VAL A 58 6.94 -4.91 9.85
C VAL A 58 7.63 -5.48 11.08
N ALA A 59 8.43 -4.67 11.75
CA ALA A 59 9.03 -5.07 13.01
C ALA A 59 7.96 -5.23 14.10
N LYS A 60 8.18 -6.13 15.08
CA LYS A 60 7.32 -6.24 16.27
C LYS A 60 7.26 -4.96 17.13
N ALA A 61 8.15 -4.01 16.92
CA ALA A 61 8.05 -2.69 17.58
C ALA A 61 7.08 -1.75 16.84
N ASN A 62 6.76 -2.02 15.57
CA ASN A 62 5.89 -1.17 14.76
C ASN A 62 4.42 -1.46 15.05
N PRO A 63 3.62 -0.49 15.52
CA PRO A 63 2.22 -0.72 15.91
C PRO A 63 1.35 -1.50 14.91
N HIS A 64 1.63 -1.42 13.60
CA HIS A 64 0.92 -2.20 12.58
C HIS A 64 1.03 -3.73 12.72
N TRP A 65 1.96 -4.26 13.52
CA TRP A 65 2.06 -5.72 13.69
C TRP A 65 0.85 -6.31 14.45
N ARG A 66 0.10 -5.49 15.19
CA ARG A 66 -1.07 -5.91 16.00
C ARG A 66 -2.41 -5.38 15.47
N SER A 67 -2.38 -4.42 14.55
CA SER A 67 -3.55 -3.66 14.11
C SER A 67 -4.43 -4.45 13.16
#